data_AF-A0A351X7V1-F1
#
_entry.id   AF-A0A351X7V1-F1
#
_cell.length_a   1.000
_cell.length_b   1.000
_cell.length_c   1.000
_cell.angle_alpha   90.00
_cell.angle_beta   90.00
_cell.angle_gamma   90.00
#
_symmetry.space_group_name_H-M   'P 1'
#
loop_
_entity.id
_entity.type
_entity.pdbx_description
1 polymer ?
#
loop_
_entity_poly.entity_id
_entity_poly.type
_entity_poly.pdbx_seq_one_letter_code
_entity_poly.pdbx_strand_id
1 'polypeptide(L)'
;MDQPLAYKAYTDTGPILERDLASRAGLGWMGKNTCLIDPQSGSYYLLAELFINIRLENDLPFTTDHCGSCRRCIDACPTGCILPDRTLDARRCISYLTIENKGNVPTELRPQLGDWVFGCDICQQVCPWNIRFASPEFDSGLSPQAENARPDLMAALSLTPHDFNRQFKGSPILRARRRGYLRNAAVVLGNFRDARAVPALAIALQSDSEPLVRAHAAWALGQIGGDAARQVLDQCSGSETDAEVLAEITAAQIACQDGGRSGIRAAR
;
A
#
# COMPACT_ATOMS: atom_id res chain seq x y z
N MET A 1 22.84 17.66 40.42
CA MET A 1 22.30 17.15 39.14
C MET A 1 23.10 17.85 38.05
N ASP A 2 24.27 17.31 37.67
CA ASP A 2 25.20 18.00 36.75
C ASP A 2 25.59 17.15 35.52
N GLN A 3 24.87 16.06 35.26
CA GLN A 3 25.05 15.34 33.99
C GLN A 3 24.19 16.00 32.91
N PRO A 4 24.75 16.30 31.72
CA PRO A 4 23.96 16.81 30.60
C PRO A 4 22.90 15.77 30.19
N LEU A 5 21.74 16.27 29.76
CA LEU A 5 20.69 15.43 29.18
C LEU A 5 21.23 14.79 27.89
N ALA A 6 21.45 13.48 27.92
CA ALA A 6 21.72 12.70 26.73
C ALA A 6 20.40 12.12 26.24
N TYR A 7 20.11 12.29 24.95
CA TYR A 7 18.87 11.81 24.36
C TYR A 7 19.06 11.28 22.93
N LYS A 8 18.11 10.47 22.49
CA LYS A 8 17.97 10.03 21.10
C LYS A 8 16.51 9.90 20.74
N ALA A 9 16.11 10.46 19.61
CA ALA A 9 14.73 10.41 19.15
C ALA A 9 14.59 9.51 17.91
N TYR A 10 13.47 8.81 17.81
CA TYR A 10 13.11 7.97 16.66
C TYR A 10 11.64 8.15 16.28
N THR A 11 11.36 7.90 15.00
CA THR A 11 10.03 7.69 14.43
C THR A 11 10.18 6.92 13.12
N ASP A 12 9.54 5.76 13.02
CA ASP A 12 9.49 4.72 11.97
C ASP A 12 10.84 4.13 11.50
N THR A 13 11.88 4.95 11.42
CA THR A 13 13.16 4.68 10.76
C THR A 13 14.24 4.18 11.73
N GLY A 14 13.95 4.12 13.02
CA GLY A 14 14.85 3.61 14.04
C GLY A 14 14.92 2.08 14.06
N PRO A 15 16.05 1.47 14.51
CA PRO A 15 16.17 0.03 14.66
C PRO A 15 15.48 -0.47 15.96
N ILE A 16 14.22 -0.10 16.15
CA ILE A 16 13.44 -0.36 17.37
C ILE A 16 12.04 -0.86 17.04
N LEU A 17 11.43 -1.61 17.96
CA LEU A 17 10.06 -2.08 17.85
C LEU A 17 9.11 -1.11 18.54
N GLU A 18 8.77 -0.03 17.83
CA GLU A 18 7.99 1.11 18.33
C GLU A 18 6.68 0.71 19.02
N ARG A 19 5.91 -0.18 18.38
CA ARG A 19 4.64 -0.67 18.95
C ARG A 19 4.82 -1.52 20.21
N ASP A 20 5.91 -2.28 20.32
CA ASP A 20 6.25 -3.04 21.54
C ASP A 20 6.56 -2.07 22.69
N LEU A 21 7.42 -1.09 22.43
CA LEU A 21 7.78 -0.07 23.41
C LEU A 21 6.56 0.72 23.87
N ALA A 22 5.71 1.14 22.93
CA ALA A 22 4.49 1.87 23.22
C ALA A 22 3.47 1.04 24.02
N SER A 23 3.34 -0.26 23.73
CA SER A 23 2.49 -1.16 24.54
C SER A 23 3.03 -1.31 25.96
N ARG A 24 4.35 -1.46 26.12
CA ARG A 24 5.02 -1.55 27.43
C ARG A 24 4.94 -0.24 28.22
N ALA A 25 4.89 0.89 27.54
CA ALA A 25 4.70 2.22 28.11
C ALA A 25 3.22 2.56 28.39
N GLY A 26 2.30 1.58 28.28
CA GLY A 26 0.90 1.81 28.63
C GLY A 26 0.15 2.72 27.65
N LEU A 27 0.62 2.88 26.41
CA LEU A 27 -0.10 3.66 25.39
C LEU A 27 -1.23 2.89 24.71
N GLY A 28 -1.32 1.57 24.94
CA GLY A 28 -2.36 0.73 24.36
C GLY A 28 -2.03 -0.75 24.42
N TRP A 29 -2.85 -1.55 23.74
CA TRP A 29 -2.64 -2.99 23.57
C TRP A 29 -2.50 -3.36 22.09
N MET A 30 -1.88 -4.51 21.83
CA MET A 30 -1.72 -5.02 20.47
C MET A 30 -3.03 -5.66 19.97
N GLY A 31 -3.63 -5.06 18.95
CA GLY A 31 -4.79 -5.60 18.26
C GLY A 31 -4.46 -6.85 17.44
N LYS A 32 -5.47 -7.66 17.11
CA LYS A 32 -5.30 -8.81 16.20
C LYS A 32 -4.78 -8.42 14.81
N ASN A 33 -4.97 -7.15 14.40
CA ASN A 33 -4.43 -6.60 13.16
C ASN A 33 -2.98 -6.10 13.27
N THR A 34 -2.29 -6.32 14.41
CA THR A 34 -0.92 -5.89 14.72
C THR A 34 -0.71 -4.37 14.89
N CYS A 35 -1.79 -3.59 14.89
CA CYS A 35 -1.75 -2.19 15.30
C CYS A 35 -1.78 -2.09 16.83
N LEU A 36 -1.12 -1.07 17.37
CA LEU A 36 -1.38 -0.64 18.74
C LEU A 36 -2.74 0.07 18.77
N ILE A 37 -3.55 -0.22 19.78
CA ILE A 37 -4.88 0.38 19.96
C ILE A 37 -4.91 1.06 21.33
N ASP A 38 -5.23 2.34 21.33
CA ASP A 38 -5.53 3.17 22.49
C ASP A 38 -7.06 3.15 22.75
N PRO A 39 -7.50 3.03 24.02
CA PRO A 39 -8.92 2.92 24.34
C PRO A 39 -9.74 4.18 24.03
N GLN A 40 -9.11 5.35 23.90
CA GLN A 40 -9.79 6.64 23.71
C GLN A 40 -9.76 7.13 22.26
N SER A 41 -8.81 6.68 21.45
CA SER A 41 -8.54 7.20 20.10
C SER A 41 -8.41 6.12 19.03
N GLY A 42 -8.53 4.84 19.40
CA GLY A 42 -8.43 3.74 18.44
C GLY A 42 -6.97 3.51 18.02
N SER A 43 -6.66 3.51 16.74
CA SER A 43 -5.32 3.23 16.19
C SER A 43 -4.87 4.27 15.16
N TYR A 44 -5.58 5.39 15.02
CA TYR A 44 -5.25 6.47 14.08
C TYR A 44 -4.34 7.51 14.74
N TYR A 45 -3.12 7.10 15.07
CA TYR A 45 -2.08 7.96 15.60
C TYR A 45 -0.70 7.51 15.11
N LEU A 46 0.28 8.39 15.26
CA LEU A 46 1.68 8.12 14.95
C LEU A 46 2.45 7.82 16.25
N LEU A 47 3.51 7.03 16.12
CA LEU A 47 4.42 6.73 17.23
C LEU A 47 5.75 7.46 17.04
N ALA A 48 6.32 7.88 18.16
CA ALA A 48 7.66 8.40 18.26
C ALA A 48 8.22 8.10 19.64
N GLU A 49 9.53 7.92 19.72
CA GLU A 49 10.22 7.55 20.94
C GLU A 49 11.32 8.56 21.26
N LEU A 50 11.47 8.87 22.54
CA LEU A 50 12.58 9.66 23.07
C LEU A 50 13.30 8.86 24.14
N PHE A 51 14.47 8.36 23.80
CA PHE A 51 15.39 7.74 24.75
C PHE A 51 16.13 8.84 25.49
N ILE A 52 16.14 8.79 26.82
CA ILE A 52 16.82 9.76 27.67
C ILE A 52 17.64 9.05 28.75
N ASN A 53 18.68 9.71 29.26
CA ASN A 53 19.48 9.22 30.39
C ASN A 53 18.88 9.55 31.77
N ILE A 54 17.62 9.96 31.82
CA ILE A 54 16.88 10.24 33.05
C ILE A 54 16.03 9.02 33.39
N ARG A 55 16.10 8.58 34.65
CA ARG A 55 15.22 7.52 35.15
C ARG A 55 13.85 8.11 35.48
N LEU A 56 12.82 7.61 34.82
CA LEU A 56 11.42 7.95 35.07
C LEU A 56 10.72 6.81 35.80
N GLU A 57 9.60 7.12 36.46
CA GLU A 57 8.64 6.09 36.84
C GLU A 57 7.96 5.59 35.58
N ASN A 58 7.86 4.26 35.45
CA ASN A 58 7.26 3.65 34.27
C ASN A 58 5.75 3.54 34.46
N ASP A 59 5.01 3.88 33.42
CA ASP A 59 3.60 3.48 33.30
C ASP A 59 3.45 1.96 33.22
N LEU A 60 2.25 1.47 33.50
CA LEU A 60 1.93 0.05 33.42
C LEU A 60 1.29 -0.29 32.07
N PRO A 61 1.67 -1.42 31.45
CA PRO A 61 1.04 -1.86 30.21
C PRO A 61 -0.42 -2.27 30.43
N PHE A 62 -1.22 -2.16 29.37
CA PHE A 62 -2.53 -2.80 29.33
C PHE A 62 -2.38 -4.33 29.34
N THR A 63 -2.95 -4.99 30.34
CA THR A 63 -2.88 -6.46 30.49
C THR A 63 -4.10 -7.19 29.91
N THR A 64 -5.17 -6.46 29.61
CA THR A 64 -6.44 -7.03 29.13
C THR A 64 -6.47 -7.06 27.60
N ASP A 65 -6.88 -8.20 27.04
CA ASP A 65 -7.16 -8.30 25.60
C ASP A 65 -8.54 -7.73 25.27
N HIS A 66 -8.55 -6.52 24.72
CA HIS A 66 -9.78 -5.83 24.35
C HIS A 66 -10.28 -6.20 22.94
N CYS A 67 -9.62 -7.11 22.22
CA CYS A 67 -10.18 -7.69 21.00
C CYS A 67 -11.20 -8.80 21.29
N GLY A 68 -11.01 -9.59 22.36
CA GLY A 68 -11.88 -10.71 22.71
C GLY A 68 -12.12 -11.66 21.53
N SER A 69 -13.38 -12.00 21.27
CA SER A 69 -13.78 -12.87 20.15
C SER A 69 -13.87 -12.16 18.79
N CYS A 70 -13.66 -10.84 18.71
CA CYS A 70 -13.77 -10.09 17.46
C CYS A 70 -12.78 -10.59 16.39
N ARG A 71 -13.25 -10.71 15.14
CA ARG A 71 -12.45 -11.15 13.99
C ARG A 71 -12.52 -10.21 12.77
N ARG A 72 -13.18 -9.05 12.89
CA ARG A 72 -13.47 -8.15 11.75
C ARG A 72 -12.27 -7.84 10.86
N CYS A 73 -11.13 -7.52 11.45
CA CYS A 73 -9.92 -7.21 10.69
C CYS A 73 -9.35 -8.41 9.92
N ILE A 74 -9.42 -9.61 10.51
CA ILE A 74 -8.98 -10.86 9.88
C ILE A 74 -9.91 -11.18 8.71
N ASP A 75 -11.22 -11.14 8.96
CA ASP A 75 -12.22 -11.54 7.97
C ASP A 75 -12.33 -10.53 6.82
N ALA A 76 -12.03 -9.24 7.05
CA ALA A 76 -12.06 -8.21 6.02
C ALA A 76 -10.75 -8.07 5.23
N CYS A 77 -9.64 -8.65 5.68
CA CYS A 77 -8.35 -8.52 5.01
C CYS A 77 -8.39 -9.21 3.63
N PRO A 78 -8.26 -8.47 2.50
CA PRO A 78 -8.47 -9.06 1.18
C PRO A 78 -7.52 -10.21 0.87
N THR A 79 -6.28 -10.09 1.37
CA THR A 79 -5.19 -11.04 1.12
C THR A 79 -5.02 -12.09 2.20
N GLY A 80 -5.84 -12.04 3.26
CA GLY A 80 -5.71 -12.94 4.41
C GLY A 80 -4.33 -12.87 5.06
N CYS A 81 -3.69 -11.70 5.10
CA CYS A 81 -2.34 -11.55 5.64
C CYS A 81 -2.28 -11.61 7.17
N ILE A 82 -3.41 -11.40 7.86
CA ILE A 82 -3.50 -11.44 9.33
C ILE A 82 -3.77 -12.89 9.77
N LEU A 83 -2.83 -13.48 10.50
CA LEU A 83 -2.83 -14.89 10.87
C LEU A 83 -3.51 -15.13 12.23
N PRO A 84 -4.01 -16.36 12.49
CA PRO A 84 -4.75 -16.67 13.73
C PRO A 84 -3.97 -16.46 15.03
N ASP A 85 -2.63 -16.51 14.97
CA ASP A 85 -1.70 -16.30 16.09
C ASP A 85 -1.37 -14.82 16.34
N ARG A 86 -2.13 -13.89 15.72
CA ARG A 86 -1.93 -12.43 15.78
C ARG A 86 -0.63 -11.96 15.14
N THR A 87 -0.04 -12.77 14.26
CA THR A 87 1.06 -12.34 13.39
C THR A 87 0.53 -11.89 12.03
N LEU A 88 1.42 -11.33 11.21
CA LEU A 88 1.09 -10.80 9.89
C LEU A 88 2.13 -11.29 8.87
N ASP A 89 1.67 -11.90 7.77
CA ASP A 89 2.52 -12.16 6.61
C ASP A 89 2.66 -10.89 5.78
N ALA A 90 3.75 -10.15 6.01
CA ALA A 90 4.01 -8.88 5.34
C ALA A 90 4.02 -9.03 3.80
N ARG A 91 4.44 -10.17 3.27
CA ARG A 91 4.53 -10.40 1.81
C ARG A 91 3.15 -10.40 1.14
N ARG A 92 2.07 -10.55 1.92
CA ARG A 92 0.68 -10.49 1.47
C ARG A 92 -0.02 -9.19 1.86
N CYS A 93 0.52 -8.43 2.79
CA CYS A 93 -0.09 -7.19 3.26
C CYS A 93 -0.07 -6.13 2.15
N ILE A 94 -1.23 -5.58 1.77
CA ILE A 94 -1.34 -4.55 0.73
C ILE A 94 -0.48 -3.32 1.09
N SER A 95 -0.43 -2.94 2.36
CA SER A 95 0.42 -1.83 2.82
C SER A 95 1.91 -2.12 2.54
N TYR A 96 2.43 -3.30 2.89
CA TYR A 96 3.81 -3.68 2.56
C TYR A 96 4.04 -3.77 1.05
N LEU A 97 3.11 -4.40 0.31
CA LEU A 97 3.21 -4.55 -1.14
C LEU A 97 3.29 -3.21 -1.85
N THR A 98 2.54 -2.21 -1.40
CA THR A 98 2.48 -0.90 -2.04
C THR A 98 3.58 0.06 -1.57
N ILE A 99 4.07 -0.06 -0.34
CA ILE A 99 5.07 0.84 0.26
C ILE A 99 6.50 0.26 0.17
N GLU A 100 6.69 -0.96 0.64
CA GLU A 100 8.02 -1.52 0.93
C GLU A 100 8.55 -2.44 -0.15
N ASN A 101 7.68 -3.24 -0.76
CA ASN A 101 8.09 -4.15 -1.83
C ASN A 101 8.65 -3.36 -3.02
N LYS A 102 9.92 -3.58 -3.37
CA LYS A 102 10.59 -2.92 -4.52
C LYS A 102 10.57 -3.76 -5.80
N GLY A 103 10.07 -4.99 -5.73
CA GLY A 103 9.96 -5.93 -6.85
C GLY A 103 8.54 -6.06 -7.39
N ASN A 104 8.25 -7.20 -8.01
CA ASN A 104 6.93 -7.51 -8.56
C ASN A 104 5.86 -7.65 -7.45
N VAL A 105 4.63 -7.22 -7.71
CA VAL A 105 3.47 -7.66 -6.93
C VAL A 105 3.07 -9.03 -7.48
N PRO A 106 3.01 -10.09 -6.65
CA PRO A 106 2.60 -11.42 -7.10
C PRO A 106 1.27 -11.37 -7.85
N THR A 107 1.19 -12.03 -9.01
CA THR A 107 0.08 -11.92 -9.96
C THR A 107 -1.27 -12.24 -9.31
N GLU A 108 -1.32 -13.23 -8.42
CA GLU A 108 -2.49 -13.64 -7.66
C GLU A 108 -2.98 -12.60 -6.64
N LEU A 109 -2.09 -11.70 -6.20
CA LEU A 109 -2.42 -10.63 -5.26
C LEU A 109 -2.82 -9.33 -5.95
N ARG A 110 -2.44 -9.11 -7.22
CA ARG A 110 -2.74 -7.87 -7.97
C ARG A 110 -4.24 -7.49 -7.96
N PRO A 111 -5.20 -8.42 -8.21
CA PRO A 111 -6.62 -8.10 -8.11
C PRO A 111 -7.07 -7.69 -6.70
N GLN A 112 -6.40 -8.19 -5.67
CA GLN A 112 -6.76 -7.98 -4.27
C GLN A 112 -6.28 -6.63 -3.73
N LEU A 113 -5.37 -5.94 -4.45
CA LEU A 113 -4.99 -4.56 -4.14
C LEU A 113 -6.18 -3.60 -4.27
N GLY A 114 -7.20 -3.92 -5.08
CA GLY A 114 -8.34 -3.03 -5.30
C GLY A 114 -7.91 -1.68 -5.87
N ASP A 115 -8.31 -0.61 -5.19
CA ASP A 115 -7.98 0.79 -5.50
C ASP A 115 -6.81 1.36 -4.68
N TRP A 116 -6.13 0.53 -3.88
CA TRP A 116 -5.04 0.96 -3.01
C TRP A 116 -3.72 1.14 -3.77
N VAL A 117 -3.39 2.40 -4.12
CA VAL A 117 -2.11 2.74 -4.76
C VAL A 117 -0.95 2.89 -3.76
N PHE A 118 -1.23 3.24 -2.50
CA PHE A 118 -0.23 3.42 -1.44
C PHE A 118 -0.87 3.18 -0.07
N GLY A 119 -0.35 2.23 0.70
CA GLY A 119 -0.91 1.86 2.00
C GLY A 119 -2.18 1.01 1.90
N CYS A 120 -2.75 0.66 3.06
CA CYS A 120 -4.04 -0.02 3.17
C CYS A 120 -4.56 0.13 4.60
N ASP A 121 -5.77 0.66 4.75
CA ASP A 121 -6.36 0.90 6.07
C ASP A 121 -7.51 -0.04 6.42
N ILE A 122 -7.84 -1.02 5.56
CA ILE A 122 -9.03 -1.89 5.72
C ILE A 122 -9.10 -2.50 7.12
N CYS A 123 -7.99 -3.04 7.63
CA CYS A 123 -7.96 -3.70 8.94
C CYS A 123 -8.15 -2.73 10.12
N GLN A 124 -7.88 -1.44 9.92
CA GLN A 124 -8.15 -0.38 10.89
C GLN A 124 -9.57 0.18 10.71
N GLN A 125 -10.02 0.40 9.48
CA GLN A 125 -11.36 0.92 9.16
C GLN A 125 -12.49 0.04 9.70
N VAL A 126 -12.33 -1.28 9.67
CA VAL A 126 -13.33 -2.22 10.23
C VAL A 126 -13.21 -2.44 11.73
N CYS A 127 -12.16 -1.91 12.37
CA CYS A 127 -11.90 -2.10 13.79
C CYS A 127 -12.97 -1.36 14.63
N PRO A 128 -13.69 -2.04 15.55
CA PRO A 128 -14.70 -1.38 16.38
C PRO A 128 -14.15 -0.23 17.22
N TRP A 129 -12.87 -0.28 17.61
CA TRP A 129 -12.22 0.77 18.39
C TRP A 129 -12.04 2.05 17.59
N ASN A 130 -11.70 1.96 16.30
CA ASN A 130 -11.64 3.14 15.43
C ASN A 130 -13.03 3.70 15.14
N ILE A 131 -13.99 2.83 14.83
CA ILE A 131 -15.37 3.26 14.50
C ILE A 131 -16.00 4.02 15.67
N ARG A 132 -15.69 3.62 16.92
CA ARG A 132 -16.34 4.15 18.11
C ARG A 132 -15.57 5.29 18.78
N PHE A 133 -14.23 5.26 18.76
CA PHE A 133 -13.41 6.13 19.59
C PHE A 133 -12.42 6.99 18.83
N ALA A 134 -12.10 6.68 17.56
CA ALA A 134 -11.19 7.55 16.82
C ALA A 134 -11.82 8.93 16.59
N SER A 135 -11.07 9.98 16.92
CA SER A 135 -11.47 11.36 16.65
C SER A 135 -11.23 11.69 15.17
N PRO A 136 -12.13 12.46 14.53
CA PRO A 136 -11.86 13.04 13.22
C PRO A 136 -10.88 14.23 13.31
N GLU A 137 -10.57 14.72 14.52
CA GLU A 137 -9.62 15.81 14.73
C GLU A 137 -8.19 15.27 14.61
N PHE A 138 -7.41 15.88 13.71
CA PHE A 138 -6.00 15.58 13.52
C PHE A 138 -5.20 16.89 13.40
N ASP A 139 -3.88 16.78 13.62
CA ASP A 139 -2.98 17.92 13.44
C ASP A 139 -3.09 18.46 12.00
N SER A 140 -3.38 19.75 11.86
CA SER A 140 -3.47 20.40 10.54
C SER A 140 -2.20 20.22 9.69
N GLY A 141 -1.03 20.04 10.30
CA GLY A 141 0.23 19.74 9.61
C GLY A 141 0.28 18.34 8.98
N LEU A 142 -0.63 17.44 9.35
CA LEU A 142 -0.83 16.10 8.77
C LEU A 142 -2.01 16.06 7.78
N SER A 143 -2.58 17.21 7.42
CA SER A 143 -3.68 17.26 6.46
C SER A 143 -3.28 16.65 5.12
N PRO A 144 -4.14 15.81 4.51
CA PRO A 144 -3.84 15.25 3.22
C PRO A 144 -3.76 16.36 2.17
N GLN A 145 -2.72 16.32 1.34
CA GLN A 145 -2.66 17.16 0.14
C GLN A 145 -3.74 16.67 -0.84
N ALA A 146 -4.59 17.57 -1.31
CA ALA A 146 -5.76 17.21 -2.13
C ALA A 146 -5.39 16.38 -3.37
N GLU A 147 -4.27 16.70 -4.02
CA GLU A 147 -3.73 15.98 -5.16
C GLU A 147 -3.31 14.53 -4.86
N ASN A 148 -2.95 14.23 -3.62
CA ASN A 148 -2.57 12.88 -3.19
C ASN A 148 -3.78 12.06 -2.70
N ALA A 149 -4.84 12.74 -2.25
CA ALA A 149 -6.04 12.08 -1.75
C ALA A 149 -6.86 11.40 -2.86
N ARG A 150 -6.82 11.95 -4.09
CA ARG A 150 -7.51 11.40 -5.27
C ARG A 150 -6.63 11.57 -6.52
N PRO A 151 -5.55 10.78 -6.65
CA PRO A 151 -4.59 10.95 -7.73
C PRO A 151 -5.19 10.51 -9.07
N ASP A 152 -4.86 11.24 -10.14
CA ASP A 152 -5.07 10.76 -11.50
C ASP A 152 -3.98 9.73 -11.83
N LEU A 153 -4.36 8.44 -11.78
CA LEU A 153 -3.43 7.34 -12.01
C LEU A 153 -2.98 7.23 -13.47
N MET A 154 -3.79 7.68 -14.43
CA MET A 154 -3.40 7.70 -15.84
C MET A 154 -2.32 8.77 -16.07
N ALA A 155 -2.49 9.95 -15.48
CA ALA A 155 -1.46 10.99 -15.50
C ALA A 155 -0.20 10.57 -14.73
N ALA A 156 -0.37 9.86 -13.60
CA ALA A 156 0.74 9.41 -12.77
C ALA A 156 1.74 8.51 -13.52
N LEU A 157 1.26 7.66 -14.45
CA LEU A 157 2.12 6.78 -15.26
C LEU A 157 3.17 7.55 -16.08
N SER A 158 2.92 8.83 -16.38
CA SER A 158 3.83 9.69 -17.15
C SER A 158 4.83 10.46 -16.28
N LEU A 159 4.79 10.32 -14.94
CA LEU A 159 5.70 11.04 -14.07
C LEU A 159 7.14 10.65 -14.35
N THR A 160 8.01 11.63 -14.59
CA THR A 160 9.45 11.42 -14.63
C THR A 160 10.02 11.28 -13.21
N PRO A 161 11.27 10.80 -13.02
CA PRO A 161 11.90 10.84 -11.70
C PRO A 161 11.96 12.24 -11.09
N HIS A 162 12.14 13.27 -11.90
CA HIS A 162 12.14 14.66 -11.44
C HIS A 162 10.74 15.09 -10.97
N ASP A 163 9.71 14.84 -11.77
CA ASP A 163 8.34 15.25 -11.45
C ASP A 163 7.78 14.48 -10.25
N PHE A 164 8.07 13.17 -10.14
CA PHE A 164 7.68 12.36 -8.98
C PHE A 164 8.27 12.92 -7.67
N ASN A 165 9.56 13.24 -7.66
CA ASN A 165 10.22 13.80 -6.46
C ASN A 165 9.69 15.19 -6.12
N ARG A 166 9.35 16.00 -7.14
CA ARG A 166 8.80 17.33 -6.95
C ARG A 166 7.38 17.26 -6.37
N GLN A 167 6.52 16.42 -6.95
CA GLN A 167 5.12 16.27 -6.54
C GLN A 167 5.01 15.69 -5.13
N PHE A 168 5.73 14.60 -4.83
CA PHE A 168 5.60 13.93 -3.53
C PHE A 168 6.61 14.43 -2.49
N LYS A 169 7.21 15.61 -2.68
CA LYS A 169 8.19 16.17 -1.74
C LYS A 169 7.58 16.29 -0.34
N GLY A 170 8.23 15.68 0.66
CA GLY A 170 7.76 15.69 2.05
C GLY A 170 6.60 14.74 2.32
N SER A 171 6.19 13.91 1.36
CA SER A 171 5.16 12.89 1.52
C SER A 171 5.77 11.51 1.79
N PRO A 172 5.13 10.65 2.61
CA PRO A 172 5.54 9.25 2.78
C PRO A 172 5.50 8.45 1.47
N ILE A 173 4.78 8.92 0.44
CA ILE A 173 4.72 8.29 -0.90
C ILE A 173 6.12 8.09 -1.51
N LEU A 174 7.09 8.96 -1.19
CA LEU A 174 8.47 8.81 -1.65
C LEU A 174 9.10 7.47 -1.24
N ARG A 175 8.61 6.84 -0.18
CA ARG A 175 9.10 5.52 0.29
C ARG A 175 8.87 4.42 -0.74
N ALA A 176 7.75 4.45 -1.47
CA ALA A 176 7.50 3.51 -2.57
C ALA A 176 8.47 3.70 -3.74
N ARG A 177 9.06 4.90 -3.86
CA ARG A 177 9.81 5.41 -5.03
C ARG A 177 8.93 5.44 -6.28
N ARG A 178 9.37 6.17 -7.32
CA ARG A 178 8.65 6.26 -8.60
C ARG A 178 8.25 4.89 -9.14
N ARG A 179 9.22 3.97 -9.26
CA ARG A 179 8.98 2.63 -9.81
C ARG A 179 7.91 1.84 -9.06
N GLY A 180 7.89 1.91 -7.72
CA GLY A 180 6.89 1.21 -6.91
C GLY A 180 5.52 1.86 -7.03
N TYR A 181 5.44 3.19 -7.01
CA TYR A 181 4.20 3.92 -7.17
C TYR A 181 3.57 3.71 -8.55
N LEU A 182 4.35 3.78 -9.64
CA LEU A 182 3.83 3.57 -11.00
C LEU A 182 3.42 2.11 -11.23
N ARG A 183 4.18 1.16 -10.68
CA ARG A 183 3.78 -0.25 -10.63
C ARG A 183 2.41 -0.42 -9.96
N ASN A 184 2.18 0.21 -8.81
CA ASN A 184 0.89 0.14 -8.12
C ASN A 184 -0.22 0.80 -8.94
N ALA A 185 0.05 1.97 -9.55
CA ALA A 185 -0.90 2.67 -10.40
C ALA A 185 -1.34 1.80 -11.59
N ALA A 186 -0.41 1.10 -12.25
CA ALA A 186 -0.74 0.16 -13.31
C ALA A 186 -1.66 -0.98 -12.82
N VAL A 187 -1.35 -1.57 -11.64
CA VAL A 187 -2.21 -2.61 -11.05
C VAL A 187 -3.63 -2.09 -10.77
N VAL A 188 -3.76 -0.92 -10.14
CA VAL A 188 -5.07 -0.34 -9.83
C VAL A 188 -5.86 -0.01 -11.10
N LEU A 189 -5.22 0.53 -12.14
CA LEU A 189 -5.85 0.76 -13.44
C LEU A 189 -6.35 -0.55 -14.09
N GLY A 190 -5.55 -1.63 -13.98
CA GLY A 190 -5.96 -2.97 -14.41
C GLY A 190 -7.17 -3.50 -13.62
N ASN A 191 -7.24 -3.22 -12.32
CA ASN A 191 -8.38 -3.61 -11.47
C ASN A 191 -9.67 -2.86 -11.85
N PHE A 192 -9.58 -1.60 -12.27
CA PHE A 192 -10.73 -0.82 -12.72
C PHE A 192 -11.27 -1.27 -14.09
N ARG A 193 -10.44 -1.90 -14.92
CA ARG A 193 -10.82 -2.39 -16.27
C ARG A 193 -11.45 -1.31 -17.16
N ASP A 194 -10.98 -0.08 -17.02
CA ASP A 194 -11.46 1.06 -17.80
C ASP A 194 -10.63 1.22 -19.08
N ALA A 195 -11.26 1.11 -20.24
CA ALA A 195 -10.61 1.26 -21.54
C ALA A 195 -9.94 2.62 -21.74
N ARG A 196 -10.35 3.67 -21.00
CA ARG A 196 -9.71 4.99 -21.03
C ARG A 196 -8.26 4.97 -20.54
N ALA A 197 -7.87 3.96 -19.76
CA ALA A 197 -6.50 3.80 -19.28
C ALA A 197 -5.54 3.20 -20.31
N VAL A 198 -6.06 2.58 -21.39
CA VAL A 198 -5.24 1.88 -22.40
C VAL A 198 -4.15 2.77 -23.00
N PRO A 199 -4.41 4.04 -23.40
CA PRO A 199 -3.34 4.90 -23.94
C PRO A 199 -2.21 5.16 -22.96
N ALA A 200 -2.52 5.43 -21.68
CA ALA A 200 -1.50 5.68 -20.66
C ALA A 200 -0.66 4.42 -20.35
N LEU A 201 -1.32 3.27 -20.26
CA LEU A 201 -0.66 1.98 -20.06
C LEU A 201 0.19 1.56 -21.28
N ALA A 202 -0.26 1.89 -22.49
CA ALA A 202 0.49 1.65 -23.71
C ALA A 202 1.81 2.44 -23.73
N ILE A 203 1.76 3.73 -23.38
CA ILE A 203 2.97 4.57 -23.26
C ILE A 203 3.92 4.00 -22.20
N ALA A 204 3.38 3.60 -21.04
CA ALA A 204 4.18 2.99 -19.98
C ALA A 204 4.87 1.69 -20.46
N LEU A 205 4.13 0.79 -21.11
CA LEU A 205 4.66 -0.46 -21.67
C LEU A 205 5.67 -0.23 -22.80
N GLN A 206 5.52 0.81 -23.61
CA GLN A 206 6.40 1.06 -24.75
C GLN A 206 7.69 1.81 -24.37
N SER A 207 7.65 2.65 -23.34
CA SER A 207 8.66 3.70 -23.17
C SER A 207 9.17 3.89 -21.74
N ASP A 208 8.56 3.29 -20.71
CA ASP A 208 9.12 3.42 -19.37
C ASP A 208 10.48 2.71 -19.28
N SER A 209 11.47 3.40 -18.73
CA SER A 209 12.81 2.85 -18.56
C SER A 209 12.86 1.65 -17.61
N GLU A 210 11.89 1.51 -16.70
CA GLU A 210 11.84 0.47 -15.67
C GLU A 210 11.05 -0.75 -16.16
N PRO A 211 11.69 -1.93 -16.35
CA PRO A 211 10.98 -3.15 -16.75
C PRO A 211 9.84 -3.52 -15.79
N LEU A 212 10.01 -3.23 -14.50
CA LEU A 212 8.98 -3.45 -13.48
C LEU A 212 7.66 -2.72 -13.81
N VAL A 213 7.75 -1.48 -14.29
CA VAL A 213 6.56 -0.69 -14.65
C VAL A 213 5.95 -1.24 -15.93
N ARG A 214 6.78 -1.55 -16.94
CA ARG A 214 6.34 -2.14 -18.21
C ARG A 214 5.60 -3.48 -18.00
N ALA A 215 6.18 -4.37 -17.20
CA ALA A 215 5.58 -5.66 -16.83
C ALA A 215 4.16 -5.53 -16.25
N HIS A 216 3.96 -4.59 -15.31
CA HIS A 216 2.65 -4.38 -14.70
C HIS A 216 1.68 -3.64 -15.63
N ALA A 217 2.19 -2.80 -16.54
CA ALA A 217 1.37 -2.19 -17.59
C ALA A 217 0.84 -3.23 -18.58
N ALA A 218 1.67 -4.20 -18.99
CA ALA A 218 1.24 -5.33 -19.82
C ALA A 218 0.14 -6.15 -19.13
N TRP A 219 0.33 -6.49 -17.85
CA TRP A 219 -0.70 -7.18 -17.07
C TRP A 219 -2.02 -6.40 -17.02
N ALA A 220 -1.95 -5.10 -16.76
CA ALA A 220 -3.13 -4.24 -16.67
C ALA A 220 -3.89 -4.15 -18.01
N LEU A 221 -3.17 -4.06 -19.13
CA LEU A 221 -3.76 -4.13 -20.48
C LEU A 221 -4.48 -5.47 -20.69
N GLY A 222 -3.90 -6.58 -20.23
CA GLY A 222 -4.54 -7.90 -20.25
C GLY A 222 -5.83 -7.95 -19.44
N GLN A 223 -5.89 -7.28 -18.28
CA GLN A 223 -7.10 -7.21 -17.45
C GLN A 223 -8.20 -6.34 -18.06
N ILE A 224 -7.82 -5.23 -18.72
CA ILE A 224 -8.76 -4.35 -19.42
C ILE A 224 -9.33 -5.05 -20.66
N GLY A 225 -8.47 -5.71 -21.45
CA GLY A 225 -8.86 -6.41 -22.67
C GLY A 225 -9.31 -5.48 -23.80
N GLY A 226 -9.99 -6.07 -24.79
CA GLY A 226 -10.46 -5.37 -26.00
C GLY A 226 -9.39 -5.21 -27.09
N ASP A 227 -9.83 -4.79 -28.29
CA ASP A 227 -8.97 -4.72 -29.47
C ASP A 227 -7.80 -3.75 -29.30
N ALA A 228 -8.04 -2.59 -28.68
CA ALA A 228 -7.00 -1.60 -28.44
C ALA A 228 -5.88 -2.13 -27.53
N ALA A 229 -6.23 -2.82 -26.43
CA ALA A 229 -5.23 -3.39 -25.54
C ALA A 229 -4.45 -4.54 -26.21
N ARG A 230 -5.15 -5.41 -26.96
CA ARG A 230 -4.52 -6.48 -27.75
C ARG A 230 -3.51 -5.94 -28.75
N GLN A 231 -3.90 -4.93 -29.52
CA GLN A 231 -3.02 -4.31 -30.52
C GLN A 231 -1.74 -3.77 -29.88
N VAL A 232 -1.83 -3.14 -28.70
CA VAL A 232 -0.67 -2.64 -27.96
C VAL A 232 0.24 -3.79 -27.53
N LEU A 233 -0.33 -4.86 -26.96
CA LEU A 233 0.43 -6.04 -26.52
C LEU A 233 1.16 -6.72 -27.69
N ASP A 234 0.48 -6.90 -28.82
CA ASP A 234 1.04 -7.50 -30.03
C ASP A 234 2.19 -6.67 -30.61
N GLN A 235 2.04 -5.35 -30.62
CA GLN A 235 3.10 -4.44 -31.06
C GLN A 235 4.33 -4.51 -30.15
N CYS A 236 4.14 -4.52 -28.83
CA CYS A 236 5.25 -4.52 -27.88
C CYS A 236 5.96 -5.87 -27.80
N SER A 237 5.26 -6.98 -28.09
CA SER A 237 5.87 -8.32 -28.11
C SER A 237 7.03 -8.44 -29.10
N GLY A 238 7.02 -7.67 -30.19
CA GLY A 238 8.07 -7.71 -31.21
C GLY A 238 9.30 -6.84 -30.91
N SER A 239 9.20 -5.89 -29.98
CA SER A 239 10.26 -4.92 -29.68
C SER A 239 10.80 -5.01 -28.25
N GLU A 240 10.06 -5.63 -27.33
CA GLU A 240 10.52 -5.83 -25.95
C GLU A 240 11.67 -6.87 -25.89
N THR A 241 12.63 -6.62 -24.99
CA THR A 241 13.84 -7.43 -24.84
C THR A 241 13.98 -8.00 -23.42
N ASP A 242 13.28 -7.43 -22.45
CA ASP A 242 13.25 -7.92 -21.08
C ASP A 242 12.38 -9.18 -20.97
N ALA A 243 12.96 -10.26 -20.44
CA ALA A 243 12.31 -11.56 -20.36
C ALA A 243 11.10 -11.57 -19.42
N GLU A 244 11.11 -10.80 -18.33
CA GLU A 244 9.97 -10.72 -17.41
C GLU A 244 8.81 -9.96 -18.06
N VAL A 245 9.11 -8.88 -18.78
CA VAL A 245 8.08 -8.10 -19.49
C VAL A 245 7.47 -8.93 -20.63
N LEU A 246 8.27 -9.66 -21.40
CA LEU A 246 7.78 -10.57 -22.44
C LEU A 246 6.86 -11.66 -21.89
N ALA A 247 7.18 -12.21 -20.71
CA ALA A 247 6.33 -13.19 -20.05
C ALA A 247 4.96 -12.59 -19.66
N GLU A 248 4.95 -11.35 -19.13
CA GLU A 248 3.71 -10.65 -18.80
C GLU A 248 2.89 -10.26 -20.04
N ILE A 249 3.55 -9.83 -21.14
CA ILE A 249 2.88 -9.58 -22.43
C ILE A 249 2.20 -10.86 -22.94
N THR A 250 2.93 -11.97 -22.93
CA THR A 250 2.41 -13.28 -23.39
C THR A 250 1.20 -13.71 -22.55
N ALA A 251 1.30 -13.61 -21.23
CA ALA A 251 0.19 -13.92 -20.33
C ALA A 251 -1.02 -13.00 -20.56
N ALA A 252 -0.79 -11.70 -20.78
CA ALA A 252 -1.84 -10.72 -21.04
C ALA A 252 -2.53 -10.95 -22.40
N GLN A 253 -1.80 -11.37 -23.43
CA GLN A 253 -2.38 -11.74 -24.73
C GLN A 253 -3.33 -12.92 -24.60
N ILE A 254 -2.95 -13.95 -23.84
CA ILE A 254 -3.81 -15.11 -23.55
C ILE A 254 -5.07 -14.66 -22.81
N ALA A 255 -4.92 -13.87 -21.75
CA ALA A 255 -6.07 -13.35 -20.99
C ALA A 255 -7.04 -12.53 -21.86
N CYS A 256 -6.53 -11.74 -22.81
CA CYS A 256 -7.33 -10.98 -23.76
C CYS A 256 -8.15 -11.86 -24.73
N GLN A 257 -7.70 -13.08 -25.03
CA GLN A 257 -8.42 -14.02 -25.90
C GLN A 257 -9.62 -14.64 -25.18
N ASP A 258 -9.45 -14.95 -23.89
CA ASP A 258 -10.50 -15.56 -23.05
C ASP A 258 -11.56 -14.54 -22.58
N GLY A 259 -11.15 -13.28 -22.37
CA GLY A 259 -12.02 -12.19 -21.89
C GLY A 259 -13.15 -11.77 -22.85
N GLY A 260 -13.13 -12.22 -24.11
CA GLY A 260 -14.23 -12.02 -25.06
C GLY A 260 -15.52 -12.78 -24.71
N ARG A 261 -15.51 -13.65 -23.68
CA ARG A 261 -16.66 -14.49 -23.30
C ARG A 261 -17.31 -14.22 -21.94
N SER A 262 -16.71 -13.42 -21.05
CA SER A 262 -17.33 -13.15 -19.73
C SER A 262 -17.86 -11.72 -19.64
N GLY A 263 -19.18 -11.59 -19.78
CA GLY A 263 -19.91 -10.35 -19.57
C GLY A 263 -19.68 -9.74 -18.19
N ILE A 264 -19.39 -8.45 -18.22
CA ILE A 264 -19.67 -7.40 -17.23
C ILE A 264 -20.44 -7.91 -15.99
N ARG A 265 -19.76 -7.98 -14.85
CA ARG A 265 -20.38 -7.71 -13.55
C ARG A 265 -19.67 -6.53 -12.94
N ALA A 266 -20.21 -5.34 -13.19
CA ALA A 266 -19.93 -4.16 -12.39
C ALA A 266 -20.37 -4.45 -10.96
N ALA A 267 -19.43 -4.56 -10.04
CA ALA A 267 -19.72 -4.46 -8.62
C ALA A 267 -19.93 -2.97 -8.29
N ARG A 268 -21.06 -2.69 -7.63
CA ARG A 268 -21.43 -1.38 -7.08
C ARG A 268 -20.53 -0.99 -5.92
#